data_AF-A0A257MUF7-F1
#
_entry.id   AF-A0A257MUF7-F1
#
_cell.length_a   1.000
_cell.length_b   1.000
_cell.length_c   1.000
_cell.angle_alpha   90.00
_cell.angle_beta   90.00
_cell.angle_gamma   90.00
#
_symmetry.space_group_name_H-M   'P 1'
#
loop_
_entity.id
_entity.type
_entity.pdbx_description
1 polymer ?
#
loop_
_entity_poly.entity_id
_entity_poly.type
_entity_poly.pdbx_seq_one_letter_code
_entity_poly.pdbx_strand_id
1 'polypeptide(L)'
;MILKNHTEEFFPMISIETQAKSERIDIRTTKNVKQTLQKAAAITHKTVTEFLLDSALTQAAEVLSDRRLFIFDDAQWEAFLTVLDEPTVPTPRLERLLKEPSVLDGL
;
A
#
# COMPACT_ATOMS: atom_id res chain seq x y z
N MET A 1 0.76 -38.99 20.98
CA MET A 1 0.82 -39.29 19.53
C MET A 1 -0.44 -38.78 18.87
N ILE A 2 -0.48 -37.49 18.51
CA ILE A 2 -1.27 -36.91 17.40
C ILE A 2 -0.46 -35.68 16.97
N LEU A 3 0.38 -35.85 15.95
CA LEU A 3 1.02 -34.75 15.25
C LEU A 3 -0.04 -34.12 14.35
N LYS A 4 -0.47 -32.89 14.66
CA LYS A 4 -1.35 -32.10 13.82
C LYS A 4 -0.55 -31.54 12.65
N ASN A 5 -0.97 -31.96 11.46
CA ASN A 5 -0.83 -31.34 10.15
C ASN A 5 0.21 -30.23 10.00
N HIS A 6 1.33 -30.63 9.40
CA HIS A 6 2.11 -29.79 8.52
C HIS A 6 1.23 -29.42 7.31
N THR A 7 0.88 -28.16 7.16
CA THR A 7 0.40 -27.61 5.89
C THR A 7 1.19 -26.34 5.65
N GLU A 8 2.19 -26.49 4.79
CA GLU A 8 2.91 -25.43 4.11
C GLU A 8 1.90 -24.68 3.23
N GLU A 9 1.32 -23.59 3.74
CA GLU A 9 0.87 -22.49 2.89
C GLU A 9 1.89 -21.36 3.04
N PHE A 10 3.05 -21.63 2.44
CA PHE A 10 4.08 -20.66 2.16
C PHE A 10 3.43 -19.48 1.44
N PHE A 11 3.54 -18.29 2.03
CA PHE A 11 3.04 -17.03 1.49
C PHE A 11 3.39 -16.93 0.00
N PRO A 12 2.42 -16.61 -0.90
CA PRO A 12 2.73 -16.45 -2.30
C PRO A 12 3.72 -15.29 -2.44
N MET A 13 4.94 -15.61 -2.85
CA MET A 13 5.89 -14.64 -3.38
C MET A 13 5.20 -14.02 -4.59
N ILE A 14 4.86 -12.72 -4.49
CA ILE A 14 4.13 -11.99 -5.53
C ILE A 14 4.93 -12.11 -6.84
N SER A 15 4.47 -12.97 -7.74
CA SER A 15 4.87 -12.93 -9.15
C SER A 15 4.31 -11.63 -9.71
N ILE A 16 5.19 -10.67 -9.97
CA ILE A 16 4.82 -9.43 -10.66
C ILE A 16 4.68 -9.77 -12.15
N GLU A 17 3.58 -10.43 -12.49
CA GLU A 17 3.13 -10.50 -13.87
C GLU A 17 2.60 -9.11 -14.24
N THR A 18 3.21 -8.46 -15.24
CA THR A 18 2.70 -7.22 -15.80
C THR A 18 1.37 -7.52 -16.50
N GLN A 19 0.28 -7.52 -15.74
CA GLN A 19 -1.04 -7.87 -16.25
C GLN A 19 -1.51 -6.78 -17.20
N ALA A 20 -1.94 -7.17 -18.41
CA ALA A 20 -2.57 -6.25 -19.34
C ALA A 20 -3.86 -5.68 -18.73
N LYS A 21 -4.22 -4.43 -19.07
CA LYS A 21 -5.49 -3.81 -18.63
C LYS A 21 -6.69 -4.54 -19.26
N SER A 22 -7.12 -5.65 -18.67
CA SER A 22 -8.24 -6.48 -19.15
C SER A 22 -9.56 -6.15 -18.47
N GLU A 23 -9.51 -5.69 -17.22
CA GLU A 23 -10.69 -5.47 -16.39
C GLU A 23 -11.41 -4.16 -16.73
N ARG A 24 -12.75 -4.18 -16.65
CA ARG A 24 -13.61 -3.03 -16.97
C ARG A 24 -14.39 -2.57 -15.75
N ILE A 25 -14.52 -1.25 -15.62
CA ILE A 25 -15.35 -0.59 -14.60
C ILE A 25 -16.39 0.27 -15.32
N ASP A 26 -17.65 -0.13 -15.21
CA ASP A 26 -18.78 0.61 -15.81
C ASP A 26 -19.40 1.57 -14.80
N ILE A 27 -19.45 2.87 -15.14
CA ILE A 27 -19.99 3.92 -14.27
C ILE A 27 -21.15 4.61 -14.97
N ARG A 28 -22.32 4.60 -14.31
CA ARG A 28 -23.46 5.43 -14.71
C ARG A 28 -23.45 6.73 -13.93
N THR A 29 -23.76 7.83 -14.61
CA THR A 29 -23.74 9.16 -14.00
C THR A 29 -24.68 10.12 -14.72
N THR A 30 -24.90 11.29 -14.12
CA THR A 30 -25.71 12.35 -14.72
C THR A 30 -24.87 13.23 -15.65
N LYS A 31 -25.53 14.00 -16.52
CA LYS A 31 -24.85 14.94 -17.42
C LYS A 31 -24.01 15.97 -16.67
N ASN A 32 -24.51 16.50 -15.56
CA ASN A 32 -23.80 17.50 -14.75
C ASN A 32 -22.51 16.91 -14.18
N VAL A 33 -22.58 15.73 -13.55
CA VAL A 33 -21.40 15.05 -13.00
C VAL A 33 -20.36 14.76 -14.10
N LYS A 34 -20.80 14.26 -15.27
CA LYS A 34 -19.90 14.05 -16.41
C LYS A 34 -19.17 15.34 -16.83
N GLN A 35 -19.88 16.46 -16.91
CA GLN A 35 -19.28 17.75 -17.29
C GLN A 35 -18.26 18.24 -16.25
N THR A 36 -18.54 18.07 -14.97
CA THR A 36 -17.60 18.40 -13.88
C THR A 36 -16.33 17.56 -13.98
N LEU A 37 -16.46 16.24 -14.17
CA LEU A 37 -15.32 15.34 -14.35
C LEU A 37 -14.48 15.69 -15.60
N GLN A 38 -15.13 16.06 -16.70
CA GLN A 38 -14.44 16.51 -17.92
C GLN A 38 -13.62 17.78 -17.69
N LYS A 39 -14.16 18.75 -16.96
CA LYS A 39 -13.43 19.98 -16.62
C LYS A 39 -12.22 19.70 -15.72
N ALA A 40 -12.40 18.85 -14.70
CA ALA A 40 -11.32 18.47 -13.81
C ALA A 40 -10.19 17.75 -14.56
N ALA A 41 -10.55 16.77 -15.39
CA ALA A 41 -9.59 16.05 -16.23
C ALA A 41 -8.81 17.00 -17.15
N ALA A 42 -9.49 17.94 -17.80
CA ALA A 42 -8.86 18.94 -18.66
C ALA A 42 -7.86 19.84 -17.93
N ILE A 43 -8.19 20.31 -16.72
CA ILE A 43 -7.28 21.11 -15.87
C ILE A 43 -6.02 20.30 -15.52
N THR A 44 -6.17 18.99 -15.29
CA THR A 44 -5.05 18.10 -14.96
C THR A 44 -4.31 17.53 -16.18
N HIS A 45 -4.66 17.94 -17.40
CA HIS A 45 -4.12 17.39 -18.65
C HIS A 45 -4.27 15.87 -18.79
N LYS A 46 -5.38 15.32 -18.29
CA LYS A 46 -5.71 13.88 -18.32
C LYS A 46 -6.97 13.63 -19.12
N THR A 47 -7.13 12.42 -19.63
CA THR A 47 -8.44 11.94 -20.07
C THR A 47 -9.36 11.75 -18.87
N VAL A 48 -10.68 11.71 -19.10
CA VAL A 48 -11.65 11.47 -18.01
C VAL A 48 -11.40 10.12 -17.33
N THR A 49 -11.02 9.11 -18.10
CA THR A 49 -10.72 7.76 -17.57
C THR A 49 -9.50 7.78 -16.67
N GLU A 50 -8.40 8.44 -17.08
CA GLU A 50 -7.19 8.57 -16.26
C GLU A 50 -7.46 9.37 -14.99
N PHE A 51 -8.17 10.49 -15.10
CA PHE A 51 -8.54 11.30 -13.94
C PHE A 51 -9.36 10.51 -12.92
N LEU A 52 -10.35 9.74 -13.40
CA LEU A 52 -11.18 8.90 -12.53
C LEU A 52 -10.39 7.76 -11.91
N LEU A 53 -9.56 7.07 -12.68
CA LEU A 53 -8.76 5.95 -12.19
C LEU A 53 -7.78 6.42 -11.11
N ASP A 54 -7.05 7.51 -11.37
CA ASP A 54 -6.09 8.06 -10.41
C ASP A 54 -6.79 8.52 -9.13
N SER A 55 -7.90 9.25 -9.26
CA SER A 55 -8.66 9.72 -8.09
C SER A 55 -9.21 8.56 -7.26
N ALA A 56 -9.71 7.52 -7.93
CA ALA A 56 -10.23 6.33 -7.26
C ALA A 56 -9.12 5.54 -6.56
N LEU A 57 -7.94 5.42 -7.17
CA LEU A 57 -6.78 4.76 -6.57
C LEU A 57 -6.26 5.54 -5.36
N THR A 58 -6.17 6.87 -5.43
CA THR A 58 -5.79 7.69 -4.27
C THR A 58 -6.77 7.47 -3.12
N GLN A 59 -8.08 7.55 -3.38
CA GLN A 59 -9.08 7.35 -2.34
C GLN A 59 -9.06 5.92 -1.79
N ALA A 60 -8.89 4.92 -2.65
CA ALA A 60 -8.78 3.52 -2.24
C ALA A 60 -7.53 3.29 -1.38
N ALA A 61 -6.39 3.91 -1.73
CA ALA A 61 -5.18 3.86 -0.94
C ALA A 61 -5.44 4.43 0.47
N GLU A 62 -6.07 5.61 0.60
CA GLU A 62 -6.43 6.17 1.91
C GLU A 62 -7.33 5.24 2.73
N VAL A 63 -8.39 4.70 2.11
CA VAL A 63 -9.34 3.79 2.78
C VAL A 63 -8.66 2.48 3.21
N LEU A 64 -7.73 1.95 2.40
CA LEU A 64 -6.99 0.74 2.71
C LEU A 64 -5.85 1.00 3.70
N SER A 65 -5.25 2.19 3.68
CA SER A 65 -4.21 2.63 4.61
C SER A 65 -4.71 2.80 6.05
N ASP A 66 -6.02 2.82 6.27
CA ASP A 66 -6.60 2.68 7.61
C ASP A 66 -6.28 1.30 8.25
N ARG A 67 -5.76 0.33 7.47
CA ARG A 67 -5.15 -0.91 7.97
C ARG A 67 -3.70 -0.70 8.44
N ARG A 68 -3.52 0.14 9.47
CA ARG A 68 -2.35 0.12 10.37
C ARG A 68 -2.45 -0.96 11.46
N LEU A 69 -3.38 -1.90 11.32
CA LEU A 69 -3.64 -2.95 12.31
C LEU A 69 -2.80 -4.18 11.99
N PHE A 70 -1.68 -4.31 12.71
CA PHE A 70 -1.00 -5.59 12.86
C PHE A 70 -1.76 -6.38 13.93
N ILE A 71 -2.53 -7.36 13.49
CA ILE A 71 -3.22 -8.26 14.41
C ILE A 71 -2.22 -9.36 14.78
N PHE A 72 -1.87 -9.40 16.06
CA PHE A 72 -1.02 -10.43 16.64
C PHE A 72 -1.86 -11.37 17.50
N ASP A 73 -1.49 -12.65 17.52
CA ASP A 73 -1.85 -13.52 18.62
C ASP A 73 -0.97 -13.27 19.85
N ASP A 74 -1.30 -13.87 21.00
CA ASP A 74 -0.60 -13.62 22.27
C ASP A 74 0.91 -13.91 22.18
N ALA A 75 1.30 -14.94 21.42
CA ALA A 75 2.70 -15.33 21.28
C ALA A 75 3.49 -14.34 20.40
N GLN A 76 2.86 -13.88 19.31
CA GLN A 76 3.43 -12.84 18.45
C GLN A 76 3.54 -11.50 19.19
N TRP A 77 2.58 -11.19 20.07
CA TRP A 77 2.61 -9.99 20.89
C TRP A 77 3.76 -10.01 21.90
N GLU A 78 3.96 -11.12 22.62
CA GLU A 78 5.09 -11.28 23.54
C GLU A 78 6.44 -11.22 22.83
N ALA A 79 6.56 -11.87 21.67
CA ALA A 79 7.78 -11.82 20.86
C ALA A 79 8.08 -10.39 20.36
N PHE A 80 7.04 -9.67 19.94
CA PHE A 80 7.16 -8.28 19.53
C PHE A 80 7.64 -7.39 20.68
N LEU A 81 7.04 -7.51 21.87
CA LEU A 81 7.47 -6.75 23.05
C LEU A 81 8.92 -7.07 23.45
N THR A 82 9.31 -8.34 23.39
CA THR A 82 10.67 -8.77 23.71
C THR A 82 11.71 -8.09 22.80
N VAL A 83 11.43 -8.01 21.50
CA VAL A 83 12.31 -7.33 20.54
C VAL A 83 12.28 -5.82 20.72
N LEU A 84 11.13 -5.25 21.10
CA LEU A 84 10.99 -3.81 21.32
C LEU A 84 11.77 -3.32 22.54
N ASP A 85 11.83 -4.14 23.59
CA ASP A 85 12.55 -3.84 24.83
C ASP A 85 14.05 -4.17 24.75
N GLU A 86 14.50 -4.86 23.70
CA GLU A 86 15.91 -5.18 23.50
C GLU A 86 16.71 -3.89 23.19
N PRO A 87 17.87 -3.67 23.83
CA PRO A 87 18.72 -2.55 23.48
C PRO A 87 19.12 -2.62 22.00
N THR A 88 18.96 -1.50 21.29
CA THR A 88 19.27 -1.45 19.85
C THR A 88 20.73 -1.77 19.61
N VAL A 89 21.00 -2.79 18.80
CA VAL A 89 22.35 -3.09 18.33
C VAL A 89 22.73 -2.10 17.22
N PRO A 90 23.94 -1.50 17.26
CA PRO A 90 24.40 -0.62 16.20
C PRO A 90 24.30 -1.29 14.83
N THR A 91 23.68 -0.60 13.88
CA THR A 91 23.55 -1.06 12.49
C THR A 91 24.32 -0.10 11.59
N PRO A 92 25.60 -0.40 11.25
CA PRO A 92 26.48 0.54 10.55
C PRO A 92 25.92 1.10 9.24
N ARG A 93 25.11 0.29 8.53
CA ARG A 93 24.40 0.72 7.32
C ARG A 93 23.31 1.77 7.61
N LEU A 94 22.56 1.60 8.70
CA LEU A 94 21.52 2.55 9.11
C LEU A 94 22.14 3.87 9.58
N GLU A 95 23.21 3.80 10.37
CA GLU A 95 23.95 4.99 10.80
C GLU A 95 24.49 5.80 9.63
N ARG A 96 24.98 5.13 8.58
CA ARG A 96 25.42 5.77 7.35
C ARG A 96 24.25 6.43 6.63
N LEU A 97 23.13 5.72 6.45
CA LEU A 97 21.93 6.25 5.79
C LEU A 97 21.35 7.48 6.50
N LEU A 98 21.31 7.48 7.84
CA LEU A 98 20.82 8.62 8.63
C LEU A 98 21.71 9.87 8.51
N LYS A 99 22.93 9.74 7.99
CA LYS A 99 23.88 10.84 7.75
C LYS A 99 23.94 11.25 6.28
N GLU A 100 23.32 10.49 5.39
CA GLU A 100 23.23 10.84 3.97
C GLU A 100 22.12 11.89 3.75
N PRO A 101 22.30 12.84 2.81
CA PRO A 101 21.26 13.80 2.48
C PRO A 101 19.96 13.10 2.09
N SER A 102 18.87 13.44 2.76
CA SER A 102 17.55 12.92 2.46
C SER A 102 17.03 13.52 1.16
N VAL A 103 16.24 12.74 0.41
CA VAL A 103 15.44 13.26 -0.72
C VAL A 103 14.43 14.34 -0.29
N LEU A 104 14.20 14.48 1.01
CA LEU A 104 13.33 15.49 1.61
C LEU A 104 14.07 16.78 2.01
N ASP A 105 15.41 16.79 2.04
CA ASP A 105 16.19 17.96 2.48
C ASP A 105 16.25 19.10 1.44
N GLY A 106 15.75 18.84 0.22
CA GLY A 106 15.70 19.79 -0.89
C GLY A 106 14.31 20.34 -1.23
N LEU A 107 13.32 20.17 -0.35
CA LEU A 107 11.98 20.73 -0.47
C LEU A 107 11.86 22.11 0.20
#